data_AF-A0A838JKW4-F1
#
_entry.id   AF-A0A838JKW4-F1
#
_cell.length_a   1.000
_cell.length_b   1.000
_cell.length_c   1.000
_cell.angle_alpha   90.00
_cell.angle_beta   90.00
_cell.angle_gamma   90.00
#
_symmetry.space_group_name_H-M   'P 1'
#
loop_
_entity.id
_entity.type
_entity.pdbx_description
1 polymer ?
#
loop_
_entity_poly.entity_id
_entity_poly.type
_entity_poly.pdbx_seq_one_letter_code
_entity_poly.pdbx_strand_id
1 'polypeptide(L)' 'MVGILLITHNELGACLIDCASHIVGGRPEQVASLAVRSGDDAALVLERARKLAASLDLGDGV' A
#
# COMPACT_ATOMS: atom_id res chain seq x y z
N MET A 1 12.75 -6.04 -7.09
CA MET A 1 12.08 -6.56 -5.89
C MET A 1 10.58 -6.54 -6.15
N VAL A 2 9.82 -7.51 -5.61
CA VAL A 2 8.35 -7.47 -5.67
C VAL A 2 7.84 -6.27 -4.87
N GLY A 3 6.89 -5.52 -5.41
CA GLY A 3 6.25 -4.44 -4.68
C GLY A 3 5.15 -4.97 -3.75
N ILE A 4 4.82 -4.21 -2.70
CA ILE A 4 3.80 -4.60 -1.72
C ILE A 4 2.78 -3.47 -1.57
N LEU A 5 1.51 -3.77 -1.87
CA LEU A 5 0.39 -2.85 -1.65
C LEU A 5 -0.50 -3.34 -0.51
N LEU A 6 -0.50 -2.62 0.61
CA LEU A 6 -1.38 -2.88 1.75
C LEU A 6 -2.72 -2.18 1.54
N ILE A 7 -3.80 -2.94 1.37
CA ILE A 7 -5.17 -2.40 1.30
C ILE A 7 -5.88 -2.73 2.62
N THR A 8 -6.18 -1.71 3.42
CA THR A 8 -6.71 -1.91 4.77
C THR A 8 -7.77 -0.87 5.13
N HIS A 9 -8.59 -1.16 6.14
CA HIS A 9 -9.48 -0.14 6.69
C HIS A 9 -8.72 0.95 7.44
N ASN A 10 -9.12 2.20 7.21
CA ASN A 10 -8.55 3.39 7.87
C ASN A 10 -7.00 3.42 7.75
N GLU A 11 -6.29 3.79 8.82
CA GLU A 11 -4.84 4.02 8.81
C GLU A 11 -4.01 2.77 9.11
N LEU A 12 -4.62 1.59 9.21
CA LEU A 12 -3.95 0.36 9.64
C LEU A 12 -2.70 0.04 8.80
N GLY A 13 -2.80 0.10 7.47
CA GLY A 13 -1.69 -0.18 6.57
C GLY A 13 -0.52 0.80 6.73
N ALA A 14 -0.82 2.08 7.00
CA ALA A 14 0.22 3.07 7.27
C ALA A 14 0.93 2.76 8.60
N CYS A 15 0.17 2.44 9.66
CA CYS A 15 0.75 2.05 10.95
C CYS A 15 1.63 0.80 10.83
N LEU A 16 1.25 -0.19 10.02
CA LEU A 16 2.06 -1.39 9.77
C LEU A 16 3.38 -1.05 9.08
N ILE A 17 3.37 -0.15 8.09
CA ILE A 17 4.60 0.33 7.43
C ILE A 17 5.50 1.06 8.43
N ASP A 18 4.93 1.90 9.29
CA ASP A 18 5.70 2.63 10.30
C ASP A 18 6.34 1.68 11.33
N CYS A 19 5.58 0.68 11.80
CA CYS A 19 6.11 -0.37 12.68
C CYS A 19 7.25 -1.16 12.01
N ALA A 20 7.05 -1.58 10.76
CA ALA A 20 8.09 -2.29 10.00
C ALA A 20 9.33 -1.41 9.84
N SER A 21 9.13 -0.12 9.53
CA SER A 21 10.22 0.84 9.35
C SER A 21 11.06 1.00 10.61
N HIS A 22 10.41 1.00 11.78
CA HIS A 22 11.08 1.07 13.07
C HIS A 22 11.94 -0.18 13.34
N ILE A 23 11.45 -1.37 12.99
CA ILE A 23 12.15 -2.63 13.22
C ILE A 23 13.35 -2.79 12.27
N VAL A 24 13.18 -2.43 11.00
CA VAL A 24 14.21 -2.64 9.95
C VAL A 24 15.19 -1.48 9.83
N GLY A 25 14.98 -0.37 10.56
CA GLY A 25 15.89 0.78 10.58
C GLY A 25 15.78 1.72 9.38
N GLY A 26 14.66 1.67 8.65
CA GLY A 26 14.42 2.48 7.45
C GLY A 26 13.07 2.16 6.82
N ARG A 27 12.54 3.04 5.96
CA ARG A 27 11.27 2.77 5.29
C ARG A 27 11.44 1.64 4.26
N PRO A 28 10.63 0.56 4.31
CA PRO A 28 10.68 -0.50 3.31
C PRO A 28 10.52 0.07 1.89
N GLU A 29 11.43 -0.29 1.00
CA GLU A 29 11.34 0.10 -0.41
C GLU A 29 10.19 -0.63 -1.10
N GLN A 30 9.58 0.00 -2.09
CA GLN A 30 8.48 -0.57 -2.89
C GLN A 30 7.28 -1.06 -2.06
N VAL A 31 7.00 -0.40 -0.92
CA VAL A 31 5.80 -0.66 -0.12
C VAL A 31 4.91 0.59 -0.07
N ALA A 32 3.62 0.44 -0.34
CA ALA A 32 2.62 1.48 -0.15
C ALA A 32 1.37 0.95 0.56
N SER A 33 0.57 1.88 1.10
CA SER A 33 -0.71 1.57 1.74
C SER A 33 -1.85 2.37 1.11
N LEU A 34 -3.00 1.73 0.90
CA LEU A 34 -4.26 2.34 0.50
C LEU A 34 -5.32 2.12 1.60
N ALA A 35 -5.78 3.22 2.18
CA ALA A 35 -6.87 3.23 3.16
C ALA A 35 -8.23 3.10 2.46
N VAL A 36 -9.11 2.23 2.98
CA VAL A 36 -10.50 2.06 2.52
C VAL A 36 -11.46 2.34 3.66
N ARG A 37 -12.47 3.18 3.41
CA ARG A 37 -13.51 3.57 4.39
C ARG A 37 -14.87 3.03 3.96
N SER A 38 -15.78 2.83 4.92
CA SER A 38 -17.10 2.21 4.68
C SER A 38 -18.02 2.98 3.73
N GLY A 39 -17.70 4.25 3.40
CA GLY A 39 -18.45 5.08 2.45
C GLY A 39 -17.71 5.33 1.13
N ASP A 40 -16.54 4.73 0.93
CA ASP A 40 -15.80 4.92 -0.31
C ASP A 40 -16.48 4.18 -1.47
N ASP A 41 -16.46 4.79 -2.65
CA ASP A 41 -16.85 4.14 -3.89
C ASP A 41 -15.82 3.07 -4.26
N ALA A 42 -16.27 1.81 -4.33
CA ALA A 42 -15.41 0.67 -4.63
C ALA A 42 -14.71 0.78 -6.00
N ALA A 43 -15.34 1.39 -7.00
CA ALA A 43 -14.74 1.59 -8.31
C ALA A 43 -13.61 2.62 -8.26
N LEU A 44 -13.80 3.70 -7.48
CA LEU A 44 -12.75 4.71 -7.27
C LEU A 44 -11.58 4.14 -6.45
N VAL A 45 -11.87 3.33 -5.43
CA VAL A 45 -10.84 2.64 -4.64
C VAL A 45 -10.05 1.67 -5.53
N LEU A 46 -10.73 0.91 -6.38
CA LEU A 46 -10.07 0.00 -7.32
C LEU A 46 -9.18 0.74 -8.32
N GLU A 47 -9.62 1.89 -8.82
CA GLU A 47 -8.83 2.72 -9.72
C GLU A 47 -7.55 3.23 -9.06
N ARG A 48 -7.66 3.71 -7.81
CA ARG A 48 -6.51 4.11 -6.99
C ARG A 48 -5.57 2.94 -6.72
N ALA A 49 -6.11 1.77 -6.36
CA ALA A 49 -5.33 0.57 -6.10
C ALA A 49 -4.52 0.15 -7.33
N ARG A 50 -5.14 0.18 -8.53
CA ARG A 50 -4.45 -0.14 -9.79
C ARG A 50 -3.31 0.84 -10.10
N LYS A 51 -3.52 2.14 -9.89
CA LYS A 51 -2.47 3.16 -10.08
C LYS A 51 -1.30 2.94 -9.12
N LEU A 52 -1.59 2.67 -7.85
CA LEU A 52 -0.58 2.37 -6.83
C LEU A 52 0.19 1.10 -7.18
N ALA A 53 -0.50 0.02 -7.55
CA ALA A 53 0.13 -1.22 -7.96
C ALA A 53 1.05 -1.01 -9.17
N ALA A 54 0.58 -0.29 -10.20
CA ALA A 54 1.42 0.03 -11.36
C ALA A 54 2.66 0.88 -11.01
N SER A 55 2.58 1.73 -9.99
CA SER A 55 3.74 2.51 -9.53
C SER A 55 4.74 1.71 -8.70
N LEU A 56 4.30 0.58 -8.13
CA LEU A 56 5.12 -0.32 -7.32
C LEU A 56 5.77 -1.43 -8.14
N ASP A 57 5.16 -1.78 -9.27
CA ASP A 57 5.66 -2.81 -10.18
C ASP A 57 6.85 -2.29 -10.99
N LEU A 58 8.05 -2.71 -10.59
CA LEU A 58 9.30 -2.43 -11.30
C LEU A 58 9.74 -3.60 -12.22
N GLY A 59 8.82 -4.51 -12.55
CA GLY A 59 9.05 -5.67 -13.42
C GLY A 59 9.05 -7.02 -12.69
N ASP A 60 8.94 -7.00 -11.36
CA ASP A 60 8.88 -8.20 -10.52
C ASP A 60 7.47 -8.46 -9.93
N GLY A 61 6.47 -7.65 -10.28
CA GLY A 61 5.09 -7.78 -9.84
C GLY A 61 4.76 -7.07 -8.51
N VAL A 62 3.47 -7.08 -8.16
CA VAL A 62 2.83 -6.50 -6.95
C VAL A 62 1.63 -7.34 -6.53
#